data_AF-A0A7S2PE58-F1
#
_entry.id   AF-A0A7S2PE58-F1
#
_cell.length_a   1.000
_cell.length_b   1.000
_cell.length_c   1.000
_cell.angle_alpha   90.00
_cell.angle_beta   90.00
_cell.angle_gamma   90.00
#
_symmetry.space_group_name_H-M   'P 1'
#
loop_
_entity.id
_entity.type
_entity.pdbx_description
1 polymer ?
#
loop_
_entity_poly.entity_id
_entity_poly.type
_entity_poly.pdbx_seq_one_letter_code
_entity_poly.pdbx_strand_id
1 'polypeptide(L)'
;RAIIDEHTKSNIGDDNNLKNRLTQREWMHLKILANLVEDKRREALIDIMALLHVCPGDALAMHCGLELAHSLGDARAAMKVGGNAAAYWTERSQLGLMHAPGYFIGSSMIALGLSSVGGMGNAVAERLAVVALNKDADHTGGLASYALAHVFESEGRSSEGNSALVGPDGVGNVEGCGYLFFDSKLMGIGARFALDRDGLDVKKTVTRVYDSSFSRVLSYHYVADSPHSARSILKRVPGNERSGMRGVANTIMGKFNLFGSSTTPVEGSQEDDSGDKSSTKGVDTNSSSEPYSTEDVLTWLPPTPQLLTDATLLLLRMTISGFINGDDNRWHALRRAWKVLIESPDMSQFKDEFGGPVSMLKSMPLAYAASSLLLEESGESTNQTNQILSLCGKMMRLGRLARDEYDETFDDGAWQDMARNIYQLEQSTGAWDLDTRAFFERLICHVACMSDDYDTICLARAVCSESITLRSNSPEIWWRYGVVLDKLGDHEAAENARSTSISLGRGEGGKFG
;
A
#
# COMPACT_ATOMS: atom_id res chain seq x y z
N ARG A 1 15.19 11.18 18.22
CA ARG A 1 16.66 11.22 18.47
C ARG A 1 17.08 12.44 19.29
N ALA A 2 16.68 13.68 19.00
CA ALA A 2 17.06 14.85 19.82
C ALA A 2 16.72 14.72 21.32
N ILE A 3 15.50 14.28 21.66
CA ILE A 3 15.12 13.95 23.05
C ILE A 3 16.02 12.82 23.60
N ILE A 4 16.30 11.79 22.81
CA ILE A 4 17.13 10.64 23.21
C ILE A 4 18.62 11.02 23.35
N ASP A 5 19.14 11.92 22.51
CA ASP A 5 20.54 12.38 22.44
C ASP A 5 20.82 13.45 23.49
N GLU A 6 19.88 14.36 23.72
CA GLU A 6 19.91 15.31 24.84
C GLU A 6 19.86 14.55 26.18
N HIS A 7 19.20 13.39 26.24
CA HIS A 7 19.17 12.51 27.42
C HIS A 7 20.37 11.56 27.55
N THR A 8 20.94 11.03 26.48
CA THR A 8 22.16 10.19 26.54
C THR A 8 23.43 11.01 26.74
N LYS A 9 23.44 12.29 26.35
CA LYS A 9 24.55 13.23 26.62
C LYS A 9 24.37 13.99 27.93
N SER A 10 23.15 14.14 28.43
CA SER A 10 22.89 14.60 29.81
C SER A 10 23.36 13.52 30.79
N ASN A 11 24.14 13.90 31.79
CA ASN A 11 24.75 13.01 32.77
C ASN A 11 23.78 11.93 33.30
N ILE A 12 24.30 10.71 33.47
CA ILE A 12 23.69 9.50 34.07
C ILE A 12 22.97 9.75 35.42
N GLY A 13 23.12 10.93 36.03
CA GLY A 13 22.37 11.37 37.22
C GLY A 13 20.91 11.80 36.98
N ASP A 14 20.53 12.26 35.78
CA ASP A 14 19.17 12.78 35.52
C ASP A 14 18.20 11.76 34.90
N ASP A 15 18.72 10.60 34.50
CA ASP A 15 17.94 9.51 33.91
C ASP A 15 16.89 8.93 34.89
N ASN A 16 17.16 9.04 36.21
CA ASN A 16 16.21 8.67 37.26
C ASN A 16 15.02 9.63 37.34
N ASN A 17 15.20 10.92 37.04
CA ASN A 17 14.10 11.89 37.06
C ASN A 17 13.12 11.66 35.92
N LEU A 18 13.59 11.27 34.73
CA LEU A 18 12.72 11.00 33.59
C LEU A 18 11.97 9.66 33.73
N LYS A 19 12.66 8.61 34.21
CA LYS A 19 12.01 7.33 34.56
C LYS A 19 10.90 7.49 35.60
N ASN A 20 11.01 8.49 36.47
CA ASN A 20 9.97 8.81 37.44
C ASN A 20 8.79 9.59 36.82
N ARG A 21 8.95 10.20 35.64
CA ARG A 21 7.92 11.02 34.97
C ARG A 21 7.16 10.27 33.90
N LEU A 22 7.80 9.33 33.21
CA LEU A 22 7.18 8.54 32.16
C LEU A 22 6.59 7.25 32.74
N THR A 23 5.41 6.88 32.24
CA THR A 23 4.85 5.57 32.50
C THR A 23 5.73 4.47 31.90
N GLN A 24 5.65 3.25 32.44
CA GLN A 24 6.36 2.10 31.89
C GLN A 24 6.07 1.90 30.40
N ARG A 25 4.82 2.11 29.98
CA ARG A 25 4.39 2.03 28.58
C ARG A 25 5.12 3.05 27.70
N GLU A 26 5.17 4.32 28.11
CA GLU A 26 5.86 5.39 27.37
C GLU A 26 7.36 5.12 27.28
N TRP A 27 7.99 4.66 28.37
CA TRP A 27 9.40 4.32 28.38
C TRP A 27 9.73 3.18 27.40
N MET A 28 8.88 2.15 27.33
CA MET A 28 9.05 1.07 26.35
C MET A 28 8.89 1.56 24.92
N HIS A 29 7.92 2.43 24.62
CA HIS A 29 7.80 3.06 23.30
C HIS A 29 9.03 3.88 22.90
N LEU A 30 9.60 4.65 23.84
CA LEU A 30 10.84 5.38 23.59
C LEU A 30 12.02 4.44 23.30
N LYS A 31 12.11 3.32 24.03
CA LYS A 31 13.14 2.30 23.78
C LYS A 31 12.99 1.66 22.40
N ILE A 32 11.76 1.30 22.01
CA ILE A 32 11.44 0.77 20.67
C ILE A 32 11.85 1.78 19.60
N LEU A 33 11.48 3.05 19.77
CA LEU A 33 11.86 4.12 18.85
C LEU A 33 13.38 4.30 18.76
N ALA A 34 14.09 4.22 19.88
CA ALA A 34 15.56 4.30 19.89
C ALA A 34 16.18 3.18 19.03
N ASN A 35 15.73 1.93 19.22
CA ASN A 35 16.19 0.79 18.42
C ASN A 35 15.88 0.98 16.93
N LEU A 36 14.68 1.47 16.58
CA LEU A 36 14.30 1.73 15.19
C LEU A 36 15.18 2.81 14.54
N VAL A 37 15.53 3.86 15.28
CA VAL A 37 16.42 4.94 14.82
C VAL A 37 17.86 4.45 14.59
N GLU A 38 18.29 3.42 15.32
CA GLU A 38 19.58 2.75 15.16
C GLU A 38 19.55 1.58 14.16
N ASP A 39 18.43 1.41 13.43
CA ASP A 39 18.17 0.29 12.51
C ASP A 39 18.26 -1.11 13.17
N LYS A 40 18.14 -1.18 14.50
CA LYS A 40 18.08 -2.40 15.31
C LYS A 40 16.67 -2.98 15.31
N ARG A 41 16.20 -3.39 14.13
CA ARG A 41 14.80 -3.82 13.91
C ARG A 41 14.42 -5.07 14.69
N ARG A 42 15.34 -6.02 14.85
CA ARG A 42 15.05 -7.25 15.60
C ARG A 42 14.88 -6.95 17.09
N GLU A 43 15.72 -6.08 17.63
CA GLU A 43 15.68 -5.62 19.01
C GLU A 43 14.42 -4.79 19.28
N ALA A 44 14.06 -3.89 18.35
CA ALA A 44 12.79 -3.16 18.41
C ALA A 44 11.58 -4.11 18.44
N LEU A 45 11.58 -5.17 17.62
CA LEU A 45 10.51 -6.17 17.60
C LEU A 45 10.42 -6.95 18.92
N ILE A 46 11.56 -7.34 19.49
CA ILE A 46 11.61 -7.99 20.81
C ILE A 46 11.03 -7.06 21.89
N ASP A 47 11.39 -5.78 21.88
CA ASP A 47 10.88 -4.80 22.84
C ASP A 47 9.37 -4.53 22.65
N ILE A 48 8.88 -4.53 21.42
CA ILE A 48 7.43 -4.48 21.12
C ILE A 48 6.72 -5.71 21.69
N MET A 49 7.26 -6.91 21.50
CA MET A 49 6.65 -8.13 22.04
C MET A 49 6.62 -8.11 23.58
N ALA A 50 7.68 -7.60 24.21
CA ALA A 50 7.71 -7.40 25.66
C ALA A 50 6.66 -6.38 26.10
N LEU A 51 6.49 -5.28 25.35
CA LEU A 51 5.47 -4.27 25.63
C LEU A 51 4.07 -4.87 25.52
N LEU A 52 3.78 -5.65 24.48
CA LEU A 52 2.50 -6.32 24.31
C LEU A 52 2.22 -7.40 25.35
N HIS A 53 3.26 -7.95 25.99
CA HIS A 53 3.06 -8.83 27.13
C HIS A 53 2.54 -8.09 28.36
N VAL A 54 3.05 -6.86 28.60
CA VAL A 54 2.65 -6.02 29.74
C VAL A 54 1.36 -5.23 29.43
N CYS A 55 1.19 -4.80 28.18
CA CYS A 55 0.13 -3.95 27.67
C CYS A 55 -0.45 -4.54 26.37
N PRO A 56 -1.14 -5.70 26.43
CA PRO A 56 -1.67 -6.40 25.24
C PRO A 56 -2.74 -5.64 24.45
N GLY A 57 -3.35 -4.59 25.04
CA GLY A 57 -4.28 -3.70 24.37
C GLY A 57 -3.62 -2.51 23.65
N ASP A 58 -2.29 -2.42 23.63
CA ASP A 58 -1.58 -1.29 23.03
C ASP A 58 -1.62 -1.34 21.49
N ALA A 59 -2.59 -0.64 20.90
CA ALA A 59 -2.80 -0.60 19.46
C ALA A 59 -1.60 -0.11 18.65
N LEU A 60 -0.84 0.87 19.18
CA LEU A 60 0.35 1.36 18.51
C LEU A 60 1.43 0.28 18.47
N ALA A 61 1.69 -0.38 19.61
CA ALA A 61 2.67 -1.46 19.68
C ALA A 61 2.26 -2.64 18.79
N MET A 62 0.97 -2.97 18.72
CA MET A 62 0.47 -4.02 17.83
C MET A 62 0.72 -3.69 16.36
N HIS A 63 0.37 -2.48 15.92
CA HIS A 63 0.55 -2.05 14.54
C HIS A 63 2.04 -2.02 14.16
N CYS A 64 2.88 -1.36 14.97
CA CYS A 64 4.32 -1.32 14.74
C CYS A 64 4.95 -2.72 14.77
N GLY A 65 4.49 -3.60 15.67
CA GLY A 65 4.98 -4.97 15.76
C GLY A 65 4.68 -5.80 14.52
N LEU A 66 3.49 -5.63 13.95
CA LEU A 66 3.13 -6.27 12.69
C LEU A 66 3.98 -5.75 11.55
N GLU A 67 4.02 -4.43 11.32
CA GLU A 67 4.80 -3.85 10.22
C GLU A 67 6.27 -4.26 10.30
N LEU A 68 6.84 -4.25 11.49
CA LEU A 68 8.23 -4.65 11.71
C LEU A 68 8.44 -6.15 11.47
N ALA A 69 7.52 -7.00 11.94
CA ALA A 69 7.56 -8.44 11.68
C ALA A 69 7.44 -8.76 10.18
N HIS A 70 6.55 -8.08 9.45
CA HIS A 70 6.45 -8.20 8.00
C HIS A 70 7.73 -7.74 7.31
N SER A 71 8.28 -6.58 7.69
CA SER A 71 9.53 -6.06 7.12
C SER A 71 10.73 -7.00 7.34
N LEU A 72 10.69 -7.80 8.41
CA LEU A 72 11.72 -8.79 8.75
C LEU A 72 11.43 -10.18 8.16
N GLY A 73 10.29 -10.37 7.51
CA GLY A 73 9.81 -11.69 7.06
C GLY A 73 9.55 -12.67 8.22
N ASP A 74 9.36 -12.19 9.45
CA ASP A 74 9.11 -13.02 10.63
C ASP A 74 7.61 -13.22 10.86
N ALA A 75 7.02 -14.10 10.05
CA ALA A 75 5.60 -14.42 10.16
C ALA A 75 5.20 -14.99 11.53
N ARG A 76 6.13 -15.63 12.25
CA ARG A 76 5.87 -16.13 13.61
C ARG A 76 5.74 -14.98 14.60
N ALA A 77 6.58 -13.97 14.50
CA ALA A 77 6.45 -12.76 15.31
C ALA A 77 5.14 -12.03 15.00
N ALA A 78 4.77 -11.90 13.72
CA ALA A 78 3.51 -11.28 13.31
C ALA A 78 2.29 -11.99 13.95
N MET A 79 2.26 -13.33 13.90
CA MET A 79 1.22 -14.12 14.57
C MET A 79 1.20 -13.92 16.08
N LYS A 80 2.37 -13.85 16.74
CA LYS A 80 2.44 -13.64 18.20
C LYS A 80 1.93 -12.27 18.61
N VAL A 81 2.22 -11.23 17.82
CA VAL A 81 1.72 -9.86 18.05
C VAL A 81 0.18 -9.86 18.04
N GLY A 82 -0.45 -10.45 17.02
CA GLY A 82 -1.91 -10.58 16.97
C GLY A 82 -2.49 -11.51 18.04
N GLY A 83 -1.79 -12.60 18.37
CA GLY A 83 -2.21 -13.59 19.37
C GLY A 83 -2.33 -13.03 20.78
N ASN A 84 -1.34 -12.24 21.21
CA ASN A 84 -1.35 -11.60 22.53
C ASN A 84 -2.56 -10.66 22.70
N ALA A 85 -2.89 -9.93 21.63
CA ALA A 85 -4.04 -9.04 21.60
C ALA A 85 -5.36 -9.81 21.64
N ALA A 86 -5.51 -10.81 20.77
CA ALA A 86 -6.74 -11.60 20.68
C ALA A 86 -7.07 -12.30 22.01
N ALA A 87 -6.07 -12.88 22.68
CA ALA A 87 -6.24 -13.53 23.98
C ALA A 87 -6.77 -12.53 25.03
N TYR A 88 -6.13 -11.37 25.15
CA TYR A 88 -6.54 -10.32 26.10
C TYR A 88 -7.98 -9.84 25.89
N TRP A 89 -8.39 -9.63 24.63
CA TRP A 89 -9.75 -9.17 24.33
C TRP A 89 -10.80 -10.28 24.49
N THR A 90 -10.42 -11.54 24.25
CA THR A 90 -11.30 -12.69 24.50
C THR A 90 -11.65 -12.79 25.98
N GLU A 91 -10.65 -12.69 26.87
CA GLU A 91 -10.86 -12.73 28.32
C GLU A 91 -11.78 -11.60 28.79
N ARG A 92 -11.60 -10.38 28.28
CA ARG A 92 -12.47 -9.23 28.62
C ARG A 92 -13.89 -9.37 28.08
N SER A 93 -14.05 -9.96 26.89
CA SER A 93 -15.37 -10.22 26.32
C SER A 93 -16.14 -11.24 27.15
N GLN A 94 -15.49 -12.30 27.63
CA GLN A 94 -16.12 -13.32 28.48
C GLN A 94 -16.62 -12.76 29.82
N LEU A 95 -15.98 -11.71 30.33
CA LEU A 95 -16.41 -11.02 31.55
C LEU A 95 -17.65 -10.12 31.34
N GLY A 96 -18.23 -10.08 30.13
CA GLY A 96 -19.40 -9.25 29.82
C GLY A 96 -19.13 -7.75 29.90
N LEU A 97 -17.87 -7.35 30.02
CA LEU A 97 -17.50 -5.97 30.34
C LEU A 97 -17.63 -5.04 29.13
N MET A 98 -17.50 -5.55 27.88
CA MET A 98 -17.79 -4.82 26.63
C MET A 98 -17.96 -5.79 25.46
N HIS A 99 -18.74 -5.41 24.44
CA HIS A 99 -18.57 -5.94 23.08
C HIS A 99 -17.16 -5.51 22.66
N ALA A 100 -16.20 -6.43 22.64
CA ALA A 100 -14.78 -6.09 22.51
C ALA A 100 -14.37 -6.14 21.02
N PRO A 101 -14.38 -5.03 20.26
CA PRO A 101 -13.89 -5.00 18.87
C PRO A 101 -12.44 -5.52 18.77
N GLY A 102 -11.69 -5.42 19.87
CA GLY A 102 -10.33 -5.92 19.97
C GLY A 102 -10.15 -7.42 19.67
N TYR A 103 -11.15 -8.28 19.86
CA TYR A 103 -11.04 -9.69 19.45
C TYR A 103 -10.94 -9.83 17.93
N PHE A 104 -11.78 -9.12 17.18
CA PHE A 104 -11.79 -9.16 15.73
C PHE A 104 -10.61 -8.39 15.13
N ILE A 105 -10.14 -7.33 15.81
CA ILE A 105 -8.87 -6.67 15.49
C ILE A 105 -7.73 -7.68 15.61
N GLY A 106 -7.58 -8.32 16.78
CA GLY A 106 -6.55 -9.33 17.02
C GLY A 106 -6.64 -10.51 16.04
N SER A 107 -7.85 -10.97 15.72
CA SER A 107 -8.07 -12.03 14.73
C SER A 107 -7.63 -11.61 13.32
N SER A 108 -7.91 -10.37 12.92
CA SER A 108 -7.46 -9.82 11.63
C SER A 108 -5.95 -9.65 11.59
N MET A 109 -5.32 -9.28 12.72
CA MET A 109 -3.86 -9.24 12.85
C MET A 109 -3.21 -10.62 12.75
N ILE A 110 -3.82 -11.63 13.39
CA ILE A 110 -3.37 -13.03 13.25
C ILE A 110 -3.51 -13.49 11.80
N ALA A 111 -4.63 -13.16 11.14
CA ALA A 111 -4.84 -13.46 9.73
C ALA A 111 -3.74 -12.84 8.85
N LEU A 112 -3.40 -11.57 9.09
CA LEU A 112 -2.32 -10.89 8.38
C LEU A 112 -0.95 -11.57 8.62
N GLY A 113 -0.65 -12.01 9.84
CA GLY A 113 0.57 -12.78 10.12
C GLY A 113 0.59 -14.15 9.44
N LEU A 114 -0.57 -14.83 9.36
CA LEU A 114 -0.72 -16.12 8.71
C LEU A 114 -0.61 -16.04 7.18
N SER A 115 -1.07 -14.96 6.55
CA SER A 115 -0.99 -14.77 5.10
C SER A 115 0.47 -14.67 4.61
N SER A 116 1.39 -14.22 5.47
CA SER A 116 2.82 -14.18 5.15
C SER A 116 3.51 -15.54 5.21
N VAL A 117 2.90 -16.56 5.81
CA VAL A 117 3.46 -17.93 5.85
C VAL A 117 3.19 -18.67 4.54
N GLY A 118 2.11 -18.33 3.84
CA GLY A 118 1.64 -19.04 2.67
C GLY A 118 1.06 -20.44 2.97
N GLY A 119 0.60 -21.11 1.91
CA GLY A 119 0.09 -22.49 1.97
C GLY A 119 -1.17 -22.62 2.83
N MET A 120 -1.23 -23.62 3.72
CA MET A 120 -2.39 -23.83 4.60
C MET A 120 -2.70 -22.64 5.53
N GLY A 121 -1.72 -21.76 5.77
CA GLY A 121 -1.93 -20.54 6.57
C GLY A 121 -2.96 -19.60 5.94
N ASN A 122 -3.00 -19.52 4.61
CA ASN A 122 -3.88 -18.61 3.88
C ASN A 122 -5.36 -18.95 4.04
N ALA A 123 -5.73 -20.23 3.98
CA ALA A 123 -7.12 -20.65 4.21
C ALA A 123 -7.61 -20.35 5.64
N VAL A 124 -6.71 -20.42 6.64
CA VAL A 124 -7.03 -20.02 8.02
C VAL A 124 -7.13 -18.51 8.12
N ALA A 125 -6.19 -17.77 7.52
CA ALA A 125 -6.18 -16.32 7.47
C ALA A 125 -7.45 -15.76 6.83
N GLU A 126 -7.84 -16.27 5.66
CA GLU A 126 -9.04 -15.88 4.93
C GLU A 126 -10.28 -16.05 5.81
N ARG A 127 -10.45 -17.23 6.41
CA ARG A 127 -11.58 -17.51 7.30
C ARG A 127 -11.61 -16.56 8.50
N LEU A 128 -10.48 -16.29 9.14
CA LEU A 128 -10.42 -15.37 10.28
C LEU A 128 -10.82 -13.95 9.87
N ALA A 129 -10.31 -13.46 8.74
CA ALA A 129 -10.62 -12.13 8.25
C ALA A 129 -12.07 -12.00 7.77
N VAL A 130 -12.64 -13.01 7.08
CA VAL A 130 -14.06 -13.05 6.70
C VAL A 130 -14.96 -13.07 7.94
N VAL A 131 -14.61 -13.83 8.97
CA VAL A 131 -15.38 -13.84 10.23
C VAL A 131 -15.34 -12.48 10.91
N ALA A 132 -14.17 -11.83 10.98
CA ALA A 132 -14.04 -10.49 11.53
C ALA A 132 -14.91 -9.49 10.76
N LEU A 133 -14.83 -9.51 9.42
CA LEU A 133 -15.62 -8.64 8.55
C LEU A 133 -17.13 -8.82 8.75
N ASN A 134 -17.60 -10.07 8.80
CA ASN A 134 -19.03 -10.38 8.95
C ASN A 134 -19.58 -10.05 10.35
N LYS A 135 -18.74 -10.05 11.38
CA LYS A 135 -19.15 -9.83 12.76
C LYS A 135 -19.01 -8.39 13.21
N ASP A 136 -18.02 -7.67 12.69
CA ASP A 136 -17.67 -6.33 13.14
C ASP A 136 -17.03 -5.48 12.03
N ALA A 137 -17.71 -5.35 10.89
CA ALA A 137 -17.27 -4.54 9.76
C ALA A 137 -17.00 -3.08 10.15
N ASP A 138 -17.82 -2.50 11.03
CA ASP A 138 -17.77 -1.08 11.39
C ASP A 138 -16.45 -0.71 12.10
N HIS A 139 -15.82 -1.63 12.85
CA HIS A 139 -14.57 -1.36 13.58
C HIS A 139 -13.35 -2.10 13.02
N THR A 140 -13.56 -3.24 12.35
CA THR A 140 -12.47 -4.11 11.89
C THR A 140 -12.42 -4.27 10.38
N GLY A 141 -13.38 -3.69 9.65
CA GLY A 141 -13.51 -3.85 8.22
C GLY A 141 -12.24 -3.53 7.45
N GLY A 142 -11.55 -2.46 7.84
CA GLY A 142 -10.27 -2.08 7.26
C GLY A 142 -9.17 -3.12 7.42
N LEU A 143 -8.91 -3.53 8.65
CA LEU A 143 -7.83 -4.46 8.96
C LEU A 143 -8.13 -5.87 8.44
N ALA A 144 -9.40 -6.29 8.50
CA ALA A 144 -9.86 -7.53 7.91
C ALA A 144 -9.70 -7.50 6.38
N SER A 145 -10.09 -6.40 5.73
CA SER A 145 -9.88 -6.21 4.28
C SER A 145 -8.40 -6.21 3.93
N TYR A 146 -7.54 -5.63 4.78
CA TYR A 146 -6.10 -5.68 4.60
C TYR A 146 -5.56 -7.11 4.66
N ALA A 147 -5.97 -7.87 5.67
CA ALA A 147 -5.57 -9.27 5.78
C ALA A 147 -6.03 -10.10 4.58
N LEU A 148 -7.28 -9.91 4.12
CA LEU A 148 -7.80 -10.54 2.91
C LEU A 148 -7.01 -10.16 1.67
N ALA A 149 -6.64 -8.88 1.53
CA ALA A 149 -5.82 -8.42 0.43
C ALA A 149 -4.49 -9.18 0.37
N HIS A 150 -3.78 -9.31 1.49
CA HIS A 150 -2.53 -10.08 1.55
C HIS A 150 -2.74 -11.57 1.25
N VAL A 151 -3.84 -12.17 1.71
CA VAL A 151 -4.19 -13.55 1.35
C VAL A 151 -4.33 -13.66 -0.17
N PHE A 152 -5.17 -12.82 -0.78
CA PHE A 152 -5.43 -12.88 -2.22
C PHE A 152 -4.18 -12.58 -3.05
N GLU A 153 -3.35 -11.63 -2.61
CA GLU A 153 -2.06 -11.33 -3.25
C GLU A 153 -1.10 -12.52 -3.19
N SER A 154 -0.97 -13.15 -2.02
CA SER A 154 -0.10 -14.32 -1.83
C SER A 154 -0.55 -15.55 -2.65
N GLU A 155 -1.86 -15.68 -2.92
CA GLU A 155 -2.43 -16.78 -3.70
C GLU A 155 -2.51 -16.48 -5.20
N GLY A 156 -2.29 -15.23 -5.63
CA GLY A 156 -2.49 -14.77 -7.00
C GLY A 156 -3.97 -14.59 -7.39
N ARG A 157 -4.86 -14.45 -6.41
CA ARG A 157 -6.32 -14.30 -6.57
C ARG A 157 -6.71 -12.83 -6.80
N SER A 158 -6.15 -12.22 -7.84
CA SER A 158 -6.33 -10.78 -8.11
C SER A 158 -7.80 -10.41 -8.38
N SER A 159 -8.61 -11.34 -8.87
CA SER A 159 -10.03 -11.10 -9.14
C SER A 159 -10.83 -10.87 -7.84
N GLU A 160 -10.58 -11.69 -6.83
CA GLU A 160 -11.18 -11.61 -5.50
C GLU A 160 -10.63 -10.42 -4.73
N GLY A 161 -9.31 -10.18 -4.81
CA GLY A 161 -8.67 -9.00 -4.24
C GLY A 161 -9.26 -7.70 -4.78
N ASN A 162 -9.47 -7.60 -6.09
CA ASN A 162 -10.11 -6.44 -6.71
C ASN A 162 -11.56 -6.27 -6.20
N SER A 163 -12.33 -7.36 -6.12
CA SER A 163 -13.70 -7.32 -5.59
C SER A 163 -13.74 -6.88 -4.13
N ALA A 164 -12.79 -7.34 -3.31
CA ALA A 164 -12.72 -7.07 -1.88
C ALA A 164 -12.25 -5.65 -1.54
N LEU A 165 -11.51 -4.98 -2.42
CA LEU A 165 -10.95 -3.64 -2.15
C LEU A 165 -11.56 -2.52 -3.01
N VAL A 166 -11.79 -2.78 -4.29
CA VAL A 166 -12.27 -1.77 -5.25
C VAL A 166 -13.78 -1.88 -5.49
N GLY A 167 -14.37 -3.03 -5.16
CA GLY A 167 -15.82 -3.24 -5.23
C GLY A 167 -16.58 -2.33 -4.26
N PRO A 168 -17.89 -2.11 -4.47
CA PRO A 168 -18.71 -1.24 -3.62
C PRO A 168 -18.64 -1.61 -2.13
N ASP A 169 -18.67 -2.91 -1.83
CA ASP A 169 -18.59 -3.43 -0.46
C ASP A 169 -17.20 -3.20 0.13
N GLY A 170 -16.15 -3.38 -0.67
CA GLY A 170 -14.76 -3.16 -0.30
C GLY A 170 -14.49 -1.70 0.07
N VAL A 171 -14.89 -0.78 -0.79
CA VAL A 171 -14.73 0.66 -0.58
C VAL A 171 -15.40 1.09 0.73
N GLY A 172 -16.58 0.57 1.06
CA GLY A 172 -17.24 0.85 2.33
C GLY A 172 -16.43 0.41 3.56
N ASN A 173 -15.76 -0.74 3.48
CA ASN A 173 -14.88 -1.24 4.54
C ASN A 173 -13.56 -0.46 4.63
N VAL A 174 -13.06 0.03 3.50
CA VAL A 174 -11.78 0.76 3.38
C VAL A 174 -11.92 2.23 3.79
N GLU A 175 -13.00 2.90 3.43
CA GLU A 175 -13.23 4.31 3.80
C GLU A 175 -13.57 4.46 5.30
N GLY A 176 -14.08 3.41 5.94
CA GLY A 176 -14.44 3.39 7.36
C GLY A 176 -13.29 3.11 8.34
N CYS A 177 -12.06 2.90 7.86
CA CYS A 177 -10.97 2.38 8.69
C CYS A 177 -10.52 3.30 9.83
N GLY A 178 -10.81 4.61 9.79
CA GLY A 178 -10.39 5.60 10.80
C GLY A 178 -8.87 5.79 10.97
N TYR A 179 -8.04 4.94 10.36
CA TYR A 179 -6.59 5.03 10.40
C TYR A 179 -6.05 5.98 9.32
N LEU A 180 -5.15 6.87 9.72
CA LEU A 180 -4.57 7.90 8.86
C LEU A 180 -3.96 7.29 7.57
N PHE A 181 -4.50 7.68 6.42
CA PHE A 181 -4.10 7.23 5.07
C PHE A 181 -4.11 5.71 4.83
N PHE A 182 -4.68 4.92 5.74
CA PHE A 182 -4.78 3.47 5.56
C PHE A 182 -5.72 3.10 4.42
N ASP A 183 -6.76 3.92 4.22
CA ASP A 183 -7.62 3.89 3.04
C ASP A 183 -6.81 3.96 1.74
N SER A 184 -5.80 4.84 1.71
CA SER A 184 -4.98 5.10 0.53
C SER A 184 -4.05 3.92 0.24
N LYS A 185 -3.50 3.29 1.29
CA LYS A 185 -2.72 2.05 1.19
C LYS A 185 -3.56 0.90 0.63
N LEU A 186 -4.76 0.68 1.20
CA LEU A 186 -5.67 -0.38 0.76
C LEU A 186 -6.16 -0.18 -0.66
N MET A 187 -6.57 1.04 -1.00
CA MET A 187 -6.96 1.39 -2.35
C MET A 187 -5.80 1.25 -3.34
N GLY A 188 -4.56 1.53 -2.91
CA GLY A 188 -3.36 1.26 -3.68
C GLY A 188 -3.19 -0.24 -4.00
N ILE A 189 -3.43 -1.12 -3.03
CA ILE A 189 -3.43 -2.58 -3.26
C ILE A 189 -4.58 -3.00 -4.17
N GLY A 190 -5.78 -2.43 -3.96
CA GLY A 190 -6.92 -2.64 -4.86
C GLY A 190 -6.60 -2.25 -6.30
N ALA A 191 -5.92 -1.14 -6.50
CA ALA A 191 -5.46 -0.69 -7.82
C ALA A 191 -4.44 -1.64 -8.44
N ARG A 192 -3.56 -2.28 -7.63
CA ARG A 192 -2.66 -3.35 -8.10
C ARG A 192 -3.45 -4.56 -8.60
N PHE A 193 -4.49 -4.99 -7.88
CA PHE A 193 -5.37 -6.07 -8.34
C PHE A 193 -6.16 -5.71 -9.58
N ALA A 194 -6.59 -4.45 -9.70
CA ALA A 194 -7.23 -3.98 -10.93
C ALA A 194 -6.25 -4.04 -12.11
N LEU A 195 -4.98 -3.62 -11.92
CA LEU A 195 -3.93 -3.70 -12.94
C LEU A 195 -3.60 -5.13 -13.37
N ASP A 196 -3.73 -6.10 -12.45
CA ASP A 196 -3.59 -7.53 -12.74
C ASP A 196 -4.69 -8.09 -13.64
N ARG A 197 -5.80 -7.37 -13.82
CA ARG A 197 -6.89 -7.77 -14.71
C ARG A 197 -6.65 -7.19 -16.10
N ASP A 198 -6.79 -8.02 -17.12
CA ASP A 198 -6.81 -7.56 -18.51
C ASP A 198 -8.18 -6.92 -18.85
N GLY A 199 -8.19 -5.68 -19.35
CA GLY A 199 -9.41 -5.02 -19.85
C GLY A 199 -9.32 -3.51 -20.13
N LEU A 200 -10.12 -3.02 -21.08
CA LEU A 200 -10.16 -1.60 -21.49
C LEU A 200 -10.60 -0.64 -20.35
N ASP A 201 -11.45 -1.11 -19.43
CA ASP A 201 -11.96 -0.29 -18.32
C ASP A 201 -11.01 -0.22 -17.10
N VAL A 202 -9.94 -1.01 -17.12
CA VAL A 202 -8.95 -1.07 -16.04
C VAL A 202 -8.21 0.27 -15.93
N LYS A 203 -7.81 0.85 -17.06
CA LYS A 203 -7.11 2.15 -17.10
C LYS A 203 -7.89 3.24 -16.37
N LYS A 204 -9.21 3.36 -16.61
CA LYS A 204 -10.06 4.37 -15.95
C LYS A 204 -10.19 4.09 -14.46
N THR A 205 -10.38 2.82 -14.11
CA THR A 205 -10.56 2.39 -12.72
C THR A 205 -9.30 2.66 -11.89
N VAL A 206 -8.14 2.17 -12.35
CA VAL A 206 -6.86 2.34 -11.65
C VAL A 206 -6.49 3.82 -11.54
N THR A 207 -6.68 4.58 -12.61
CA THR A 207 -6.42 6.04 -12.59
C THR A 207 -7.33 6.75 -11.59
N ARG A 208 -8.63 6.43 -11.57
CA ARG A 208 -9.57 6.99 -10.60
C ARG A 208 -9.17 6.65 -9.17
N VAL A 209 -8.81 5.39 -8.91
CA VAL A 209 -8.38 4.92 -7.58
C VAL A 209 -7.10 5.64 -7.14
N TYR A 210 -6.11 5.76 -8.04
CA TYR A 210 -4.89 6.52 -7.76
C TYR A 210 -5.21 7.97 -7.39
N ASP A 211 -6.05 8.63 -8.20
CA ASP A 211 -6.43 10.03 -7.98
C ASP A 211 -7.23 10.21 -6.68
N SER A 212 -8.20 9.35 -6.39
CA SER A 212 -8.97 9.45 -5.15
C SER A 212 -8.11 9.23 -3.90
N SER A 213 -7.14 8.32 -3.97
CA SER A 213 -6.39 7.84 -2.81
C SER A 213 -5.11 8.65 -2.58
N PHE A 214 -4.31 8.85 -3.61
CA PHE A 214 -3.01 9.50 -3.48
C PHE A 214 -3.05 10.99 -3.82
N SER A 215 -4.02 11.49 -4.61
CA SER A 215 -4.06 12.94 -4.89
C SER A 215 -4.22 13.76 -3.62
N ARG A 216 -5.05 13.30 -2.66
CA ARG A 216 -5.20 13.96 -1.35
C ARG A 216 -3.86 14.01 -0.62
N VAL A 217 -3.18 12.88 -0.52
CA VAL A 217 -1.87 12.72 0.13
C VAL A 217 -0.83 13.65 -0.49
N LEU A 218 -0.74 13.68 -1.82
CA LEU A 218 0.24 14.47 -2.56
C LEU A 218 -0.10 15.97 -2.61
N SER A 219 -1.38 16.33 -2.47
CA SER A 219 -1.83 17.73 -2.44
C SER A 219 -1.49 18.45 -1.14
N TYR A 220 -1.18 17.72 -0.05
CA TYR A 220 -0.78 18.34 1.23
C TYR A 220 0.48 19.21 1.11
N HIS A 221 1.35 18.97 0.11
CA HIS A 221 2.54 19.79 -0.08
C HIS A 221 2.23 21.25 -0.43
N TYR A 222 1.09 21.54 -1.06
CA TYR A 222 0.68 22.94 -1.33
C TYR A 222 0.36 23.72 -0.05
N VAL A 223 0.11 23.04 1.07
CA VAL A 223 -0.17 23.67 2.37
C VAL A 223 1.11 24.19 3.01
N ALA A 224 2.23 23.48 2.86
CA ALA A 224 3.53 23.91 3.38
C ALA A 224 4.02 25.20 2.70
N ASP A 225 3.77 25.35 1.39
CA ASP A 225 4.18 26.53 0.61
C ASP A 225 3.23 27.73 0.78
N SER A 226 1.99 27.52 1.23
CA SER A 226 1.03 28.61 1.47
C SER A 226 -0.01 28.25 2.54
N PRO A 227 0.11 28.82 3.76
CA PRO A 227 -0.82 28.58 4.87
C PRO A 227 -2.28 28.94 4.55
N HIS A 228 -2.51 29.82 3.56
CA HIS A 228 -3.85 30.24 3.16
C HIS A 228 -4.54 29.23 2.23
N SER A 229 -3.80 28.37 1.52
CA SER A 229 -4.34 27.33 0.65
C SER A 229 -4.94 26.15 1.44
N ALA A 230 -4.39 25.86 2.62
CA ALA A 230 -4.82 24.79 3.53
C ALA A 230 -6.33 24.80 3.84
N ARG A 231 -6.89 26.01 4.01
CA ARG A 231 -8.32 26.20 4.33
C ARG A 231 -9.26 25.73 3.23
N SER A 232 -8.80 25.63 1.98
CA SER A 232 -9.62 25.23 0.83
C SER A 232 -9.65 23.71 0.62
N ILE A 233 -8.56 23.01 0.96
CA ILE A 233 -8.43 21.55 0.84
C ILE A 233 -9.25 20.84 1.93
N LEU A 234 -9.30 21.43 3.14
CA LEU A 234 -10.07 20.92 4.29
C LEU A 234 -11.60 20.91 4.07
N LYS A 235 -12.12 21.64 3.07
CA LYS A 235 -13.55 21.63 2.73
C LYS A 235 -13.97 20.48 1.80
N ARG A 236 -13.02 19.62 1.37
CA ARG A 236 -13.24 18.56 0.37
C ARG A 236 -13.28 17.14 0.93
N VAL A 237 -13.36 16.94 2.24
CA VAL A 237 -13.92 15.68 2.75
C VAL A 237 -15.42 15.86 2.67
N PRO A 238 -16.15 15.19 1.76
CA PRO A 238 -17.59 15.14 1.88
C PRO A 238 -17.83 14.46 3.23
N GLY A 239 -18.35 15.20 4.19
CA GLY A 239 -19.05 14.59 5.31
C GLY A 239 -20.06 13.65 4.67
N ASN A 240 -19.76 12.36 4.70
CA ASN A 240 -20.60 11.35 4.09
C ASN A 240 -21.82 11.32 5.00
N GLU A 241 -22.85 12.10 4.64
CA GLU A 241 -24.21 11.84 5.06
C GLU A 241 -24.42 10.35 4.76
N ARG A 242 -24.38 9.52 5.81
CA ARG A 242 -24.75 8.11 5.77
C ARG A 242 -26.25 8.05 5.49
N SER A 243 -26.64 8.45 4.29
CA SER A 243 -27.98 8.37 3.74
C SER A 243 -28.25 6.90 3.44
N GLY A 244 -28.78 6.20 4.45
CA GLY A 244 -29.91 5.29 4.28
C GLY A 244 -29.78 4.06 3.38
N MET A 245 -28.61 3.71 2.83
CA MET A 245 -28.47 2.53 1.95
C MET A 245 -28.23 1.21 2.69
N ARG A 246 -28.53 1.12 4.00
CA ARG A 246 -28.52 -0.15 4.77
C ARG A 246 -29.73 -1.07 4.49
N GLY A 247 -30.58 -0.74 3.51
CA GLY A 247 -31.86 -1.44 3.26
C GLY A 247 -31.85 -2.58 2.21
N VAL A 248 -30.80 -2.80 1.43
CA VAL A 248 -30.85 -3.74 0.28
C VAL A 248 -29.83 -4.90 0.37
N ALA A 249 -28.97 -4.92 1.39
CA ALA A 249 -27.91 -5.93 1.54
C ALA A 249 -28.40 -7.33 1.99
N ASN A 250 -29.70 -7.55 2.20
CA ASN A 250 -30.26 -8.87 2.58
C ASN A 250 -30.97 -9.63 1.44
N THR A 251 -30.96 -9.13 0.19
CA THR A 251 -31.74 -9.75 -0.91
C THR A 251 -30.88 -10.39 -2.01
N ILE A 252 -29.55 -10.28 -1.95
CA ILE A 252 -28.63 -10.94 -2.90
C ILE A 252 -27.57 -11.76 -2.13
N MET A 253 -27.98 -12.48 -1.09
CA MET A 253 -27.33 -13.75 -0.74
C MET A 253 -28.13 -14.85 -1.42
N GLY A 254 -27.59 -15.33 -2.53
CA GLY A 254 -28.09 -16.48 -3.27
C GLY A 254 -28.19 -17.70 -2.36
N LYS A 255 -29.44 -18.03 -2.05
CA LYS A 255 -29.95 -19.32 -1.62
C LYS A 255 -29.24 -20.48 -2.34
N PHE A 256 -28.24 -21.07 -1.71
CA PHE A 256 -27.93 -22.49 -1.86
C PHE A 256 -29.03 -23.29 -1.16
N ASN A 257 -30.19 -23.45 -1.80
CA ASN A 257 -31.23 -24.42 -1.42
C ASN A 257 -31.22 -25.55 -2.44
N LEU A 258 -30.38 -26.55 -2.17
CA LEU A 258 -30.36 -27.85 -2.82
C LEU A 258 -31.48 -28.71 -2.23
N PHE A 259 -32.75 -28.53 -2.63
CA PHE A 259 -33.85 -29.51 -2.63
C PHE A 259 -35.14 -28.78 -3.09
N GLY A 260 -35.84 -29.35 -4.07
CA GLY A 260 -36.82 -28.64 -4.90
C GLY A 260 -38.19 -28.40 -4.28
N SER A 261 -38.94 -27.48 -4.91
CA SER A 261 -40.40 -27.57 -5.09
C SER A 261 -40.92 -26.43 -5.98
N SER A 262 -41.65 -26.83 -7.02
CA SER A 262 -42.80 -26.19 -7.68
C SER A 262 -42.88 -24.66 -7.86
N THR A 263 -42.95 -24.32 -9.15
CA THR A 263 -43.42 -23.09 -9.80
C THR A 263 -44.80 -22.60 -9.37
N THR A 264 -44.95 -21.28 -9.18
CA THR A 264 -46.16 -20.50 -9.51
C THR A 264 -45.76 -19.10 -10.00
N PRO A 265 -46.38 -18.56 -11.06
CA PRO A 265 -46.13 -17.21 -11.56
C PRO A 265 -47.03 -16.19 -10.85
N VAL A 266 -46.53 -14.98 -10.59
CA VAL A 266 -47.37 -13.84 -10.20
C VAL A 266 -47.11 -12.69 -11.17
N GLU A 267 -48.20 -12.27 -11.80
CA GLU A 267 -48.36 -11.19 -12.75
C GLU A 267 -48.26 -9.81 -12.09
N GLY A 268 -47.70 -8.87 -12.86
CA GLY A 268 -48.17 -7.51 -13.11
C GLY A 268 -48.70 -6.63 -11.96
N SER A 269 -48.10 -5.44 -11.83
CA SER A 269 -48.82 -4.20 -12.19
C SER A 269 -47.89 -2.98 -12.13
N GLN A 270 -47.91 -2.29 -13.25
CA GLN A 270 -47.33 -1.01 -13.60
C GLN A 270 -48.31 0.08 -13.17
N GLU A 271 -47.88 1.09 -12.42
CA GLU A 271 -48.63 2.34 -12.27
C GLU A 271 -47.64 3.51 -12.23
N ASP A 272 -47.71 4.29 -13.32
CA ASP A 272 -47.18 5.63 -13.47
C ASP A 272 -47.95 6.58 -12.53
N ASP A 273 -47.25 7.43 -11.77
CA ASP A 273 -47.85 8.73 -11.43
C ASP A 273 -46.80 9.85 -11.35
N SER A 274 -47.03 10.82 -12.21
CA SER A 274 -46.31 12.06 -12.42
C SER A 274 -46.76 13.11 -11.42
N GLY A 275 -45.83 13.63 -10.61
CA GLY A 275 -46.12 14.65 -9.60
C GLY A 275 -45.03 15.69 -9.48
N ASP A 276 -44.89 16.51 -10.53
CA ASP A 276 -44.01 17.67 -10.59
C ASP A 276 -44.45 18.77 -9.60
N LYS A 277 -43.66 18.98 -8.53
CA LYS A 277 -43.76 20.14 -7.64
C LYS A 277 -42.36 20.59 -7.23
N SER A 278 -41.77 21.44 -8.07
CA SER A 278 -40.58 22.22 -7.74
C SER A 278 -40.90 23.28 -6.67
N SER A 279 -40.74 22.94 -5.39
CA SER A 279 -40.64 23.93 -4.31
C SER A 279 -39.17 24.26 -4.08
N THR A 280 -38.72 25.40 -4.59
CA THR A 280 -37.44 26.02 -4.23
C THR A 280 -37.46 26.43 -2.75
N LYS A 281 -37.07 25.50 -1.87
CA LYS A 281 -36.70 25.84 -0.48
C LYS A 281 -35.30 26.45 -0.52
N GLY A 282 -35.20 27.68 -0.02
CA GLY A 282 -33.94 28.36 0.22
C GLY A 282 -33.05 27.48 1.10
N VAL A 283 -31.89 27.13 0.56
CA VAL A 283 -30.82 26.47 1.32
C VAL A 283 -30.19 27.57 2.16
N ASP A 284 -30.55 27.60 3.44
CA ASP A 284 -29.89 28.44 4.44
C ASP A 284 -28.42 28.00 4.52
N THR A 285 -27.53 28.76 3.90
CA THR A 285 -26.08 28.61 3.96
C THR A 285 -25.52 29.07 5.30
N ASN A 286 -26.07 28.55 6.40
CA ASN A 286 -25.40 28.56 7.69
C ASN A 286 -24.72 27.21 7.86
N SER A 287 -23.63 27.01 7.09
CA SER A 287 -22.69 25.92 7.36
C SER A 287 -21.99 26.24 8.69
N SER A 288 -22.58 25.75 9.79
CA SER A 288 -21.86 25.60 11.04
C SER A 288 -20.57 24.87 10.71
N SER A 289 -19.41 25.50 10.92
CA SER A 289 -18.12 24.84 10.79
C SER A 289 -18.14 23.66 11.76
N GLU A 290 -18.27 22.44 11.24
CA GLU A 290 -18.04 21.26 12.05
C GLU A 290 -16.64 21.39 12.66
N PRO A 291 -16.50 21.15 13.98
CA PRO A 291 -15.19 21.17 14.61
C PRO A 291 -14.31 20.13 13.93
N TYR A 292 -13.10 20.54 13.53
CA TYR A 292 -12.10 19.64 12.96
C TYR A 292 -11.97 18.39 13.83
N SER A 293 -12.08 17.22 13.21
CA SER A 293 -11.82 15.96 13.88
C SER A 293 -10.36 15.88 14.30
N THR A 294 -10.03 15.08 15.32
CA THR A 294 -8.64 14.78 15.66
C THR A 294 -7.90 14.10 14.50
N GLU A 295 -8.63 13.43 13.60
CA GLU A 295 -8.11 12.86 12.35
C GLU A 295 -7.66 13.95 11.37
N ASP A 296 -8.37 15.09 11.29
CA ASP A 296 -7.97 16.24 10.47
C ASP A 296 -6.63 16.84 10.92
N VAL A 297 -6.34 16.85 12.22
CA VAL A 297 -5.05 17.31 12.77
C VAL A 297 -3.93 16.32 12.45
N LEU A 298 -4.21 15.01 12.49
CA LEU A 298 -3.24 13.98 12.10
C LEU A 298 -3.01 13.95 10.58
N THR A 299 -3.96 14.41 9.78
CA THR A 299 -3.75 14.62 8.33
C THR A 299 -2.78 15.75 8.01
N TRP A 300 -2.38 16.57 8.99
CA TRP A 300 -1.34 17.58 8.81
C TRP A 300 0.08 17.00 8.85
N LEU A 301 0.23 15.71 9.13
CA LEU A 301 1.52 15.04 9.06
C LEU A 301 1.93 14.87 7.58
N PRO A 302 3.21 15.11 7.24
CA PRO A 302 3.70 14.84 5.90
C PRO A 302 3.48 13.36 5.55
N PRO A 303 3.31 13.03 4.27
CA PRO A 303 3.15 11.65 3.85
C PRO A 303 4.35 10.82 4.31
N THR A 304 4.07 9.64 4.85
CA THR A 304 5.14 8.74 5.30
C THR A 304 5.95 8.26 4.10
N PRO A 305 7.25 7.93 4.28
CA PRO A 305 8.05 7.34 3.20
C PRO A 305 7.37 6.11 2.58
N GLN A 306 6.74 5.27 3.40
CA GLN A 306 6.01 4.10 2.94
C GLN A 306 4.83 4.46 2.01
N LEU A 307 4.05 5.48 2.36
CA LEU A 307 2.90 5.88 1.55
C LEU A 307 3.33 6.49 0.22
N LEU A 308 4.41 7.30 0.22
CA LEU A 308 5.01 7.80 -1.02
C LEU A 308 5.60 6.66 -1.86
N THR A 309 6.16 5.64 -1.22
CA THR A 309 6.66 4.44 -1.90
C THR A 309 5.53 3.71 -2.59
N ASP A 310 4.43 3.44 -1.88
CA ASP A 310 3.25 2.78 -2.47
C ASP A 310 2.68 3.58 -3.65
N ALA A 311 2.65 4.92 -3.54
CA ALA A 311 2.25 5.82 -4.62
C ALA A 311 3.22 5.75 -5.82
N THR A 312 4.54 5.76 -5.58
CA THR A 312 5.57 5.63 -6.62
C THR A 312 5.44 4.31 -7.35
N LEU A 313 5.32 3.20 -6.62
CA LEU A 313 5.26 1.86 -7.21
C LEU A 313 4.00 1.67 -8.05
N LEU A 314 2.85 2.15 -7.56
CA LEU A 314 1.61 2.09 -8.32
C LEU A 314 1.70 2.94 -9.60
N LEU A 315 2.21 4.17 -9.51
CA LEU A 315 2.32 5.05 -10.66
C LEU A 315 3.36 4.54 -11.68
N LEU A 316 4.46 3.95 -11.21
CA LEU A 316 5.44 3.26 -12.05
C LEU A 316 4.78 2.11 -12.80
N ARG A 317 4.00 1.28 -12.10
CA ARG A 317 3.30 0.17 -12.71
C ARG A 317 2.32 0.62 -13.79
N MET A 318 1.57 1.69 -13.54
CA MET A 318 0.70 2.32 -14.55
C MET A 318 1.50 2.87 -15.74
N THR A 319 2.69 3.43 -15.50
CA THR A 319 3.56 3.97 -16.55
C THR A 319 4.11 2.87 -17.44
N ILE A 320 4.64 1.80 -16.84
CA ILE A 320 5.15 0.61 -17.54
C ILE A 320 4.04 -0.06 -18.36
N SER A 321 2.81 -0.04 -17.86
CA SER A 321 1.63 -0.58 -18.56
C SER A 321 1.08 0.35 -19.67
N GLY A 322 1.69 1.52 -19.89
CA GLY A 322 1.24 2.51 -20.88
C GLY A 322 -0.07 3.21 -20.53
N PHE A 323 -0.50 3.16 -19.26
CA PHE A 323 -1.72 3.87 -18.83
C PHE A 323 -1.47 5.35 -18.60
N ILE A 324 -0.28 5.69 -18.13
CA ILE A 324 0.16 7.04 -17.82
C ILE A 324 1.53 7.24 -18.49
N ASN A 325 1.82 8.46 -18.93
CA ASN A 325 3.13 8.81 -19.47
C ASN A 325 4.07 9.27 -18.33
N GLY A 326 5.38 9.18 -18.54
CA GLY A 326 6.36 9.65 -17.55
C GLY A 326 6.26 11.14 -17.19
N ASP A 327 5.77 11.95 -18.13
CA ASP A 327 5.57 13.41 -18.00
C ASP A 327 4.22 13.81 -17.37
N ASP A 328 3.44 12.85 -16.88
CA ASP A 328 2.15 13.12 -16.24
C ASP A 328 2.31 13.94 -14.94
N ASN A 329 1.38 14.86 -14.70
CA ASN A 329 1.36 15.74 -13.52
C ASN A 329 1.38 14.98 -12.18
N ARG A 330 0.93 13.72 -12.14
CA ARG A 330 1.02 12.87 -10.93
C ARG A 330 2.47 12.61 -10.54
N TRP A 331 3.35 12.35 -11.51
CA TRP A 331 4.77 12.19 -11.25
C TRP A 331 5.40 13.46 -10.70
N HIS A 332 4.95 14.63 -11.17
CA HIS A 332 5.36 15.92 -10.64
C HIS A 332 4.94 16.16 -9.20
N ALA A 333 3.71 15.79 -8.85
CA ALA A 333 3.23 15.88 -7.48
C ALA A 333 4.05 14.97 -6.55
N LEU A 334 4.33 13.76 -7.01
CA LEU A 334 5.10 12.76 -6.27
C LEU A 334 6.58 13.15 -6.10
N ARG A 335 7.23 13.65 -7.15
CA ARG A 335 8.61 14.15 -7.09
C ARG A 335 8.75 15.31 -6.09
N ARG A 336 7.79 16.24 -6.08
CA ARG A 336 7.74 17.32 -5.09
C ARG A 336 7.53 16.79 -3.67
N ALA A 337 6.67 15.79 -3.51
CA ALA A 337 6.42 15.17 -2.21
C ALA A 337 7.69 14.55 -1.62
N TRP A 338 8.41 13.78 -2.43
CA TRP A 338 9.71 13.21 -2.05
C TRP A 338 10.74 14.29 -1.72
N LYS A 339 10.81 15.34 -2.54
CA LYS A 339 11.74 16.46 -2.32
C LYS A 339 11.49 17.12 -0.95
N VAL A 340 10.24 17.45 -0.64
CA VAL A 340 9.87 18.04 0.65
C VAL A 340 10.19 17.11 1.83
N LEU A 341 9.93 15.80 1.67
CA LEU A 341 10.23 14.81 2.71
C LEU A 341 11.74 14.71 2.99
N ILE A 342 12.58 14.72 1.96
CA ILE A 342 14.04 14.57 2.08
C ILE A 342 14.73 15.88 2.48
N GLU A 343 14.30 17.02 1.92
CA GLU A 343 14.90 18.33 2.18
C GLU A 343 14.40 18.99 3.47
N SER A 344 13.45 18.36 4.18
CA SER A 344 12.92 18.91 5.42
C SER A 344 14.05 19.26 6.40
N PRO A 345 14.15 20.52 6.85
CA PRO A 345 15.31 21.04 7.60
C PRO A 345 15.52 20.31 8.94
N ASP A 346 14.46 19.74 9.52
CA ASP A 346 14.54 18.92 10.72
C ASP A 346 15.39 17.65 10.50
N MET A 347 15.44 17.12 9.27
CA MET A 347 16.18 15.90 8.95
C MET A 347 17.69 16.15 8.84
N SER A 348 18.10 17.34 8.42
CA SER A 348 19.51 17.72 8.26
C SER A 348 20.27 17.83 9.59
N GLN A 349 19.54 17.99 10.71
CA GLN A 349 20.11 18.09 12.04
C GLN A 349 20.53 16.73 12.61
N PHE A 350 20.03 15.62 12.06
CA PHE A 350 20.40 14.29 12.51
C PHE A 350 21.66 13.83 11.76
N LYS A 351 22.78 13.78 12.47
CA LYS A 351 24.02 13.18 11.98
C LYS A 351 24.13 11.73 12.43
N ASP A 352 24.58 10.85 11.53
CA ASP A 352 24.95 9.48 11.85
C ASP A 352 26.27 9.45 12.63
N GLU A 353 26.67 8.26 13.08
CA GLU A 353 27.92 8.06 13.84
C GLU A 353 29.17 8.51 13.08
N PHE A 354 29.06 8.71 11.75
CA PHE A 354 30.12 9.18 10.87
C PHE A 354 29.97 10.67 10.53
N GLY A 355 29.04 11.39 11.16
CA GLY A 355 28.84 12.82 10.95
C GLY A 355 28.08 13.18 9.66
N GLY A 356 27.61 12.20 8.90
CA GLY A 356 26.79 12.39 7.70
C GLY A 356 25.31 12.50 8.05
N PRO A 357 24.45 13.11 7.22
CA PRO A 357 23.01 13.16 7.50
C PRO A 357 22.42 11.74 7.59
N VAL A 358 21.66 11.46 8.66
CA VAL A 358 20.89 10.23 8.82
C VAL A 358 19.79 10.23 7.77
N SER A 359 20.05 9.60 6.64
CA SER A 359 18.97 9.34 5.69
C SER A 359 18.05 8.28 6.28
N MET A 360 16.86 8.70 6.71
CA MET A 360 15.78 7.81 7.17
C MET A 360 15.45 6.72 6.14
N LEU A 361 15.76 6.98 4.87
CA LEU A 361 15.55 6.03 3.78
C LEU A 361 16.60 4.90 3.79
N LYS A 362 17.74 5.03 4.47
CA LYS A 362 18.72 3.93 4.59
C LYS A 362 18.09 2.68 5.23
N SER A 363 17.14 2.84 6.16
CA SER A 363 16.41 1.73 6.75
C SER A 363 15.15 1.34 5.95
N MET A 364 14.89 1.95 4.80
CA MET A 364 13.73 1.64 3.97
C MET A 364 14.19 1.48 2.51
N PRO A 365 14.80 0.35 2.15
CA PRO A 365 15.45 0.18 0.85
C PRO A 365 14.49 0.42 -0.33
N LEU A 366 13.23 -0.02 -0.21
CA LEU A 366 12.20 0.23 -1.21
C LEU A 366 11.85 1.72 -1.33
N ALA A 367 11.74 2.43 -0.20
CA ALA A 367 11.48 3.87 -0.19
C ALA A 367 12.66 4.66 -0.75
N TYR A 368 13.87 4.23 -0.43
CA TYR A 368 15.09 4.78 -0.99
C TYR A 368 15.11 4.60 -2.51
N ALA A 369 14.92 3.37 -3.01
CA ALA A 369 14.85 3.08 -4.43
C ALA A 369 13.74 3.88 -5.16
N ALA A 370 12.55 3.95 -4.57
CA ALA A 370 11.42 4.72 -5.08
C ALA A 370 11.73 6.23 -5.16
N SER A 371 12.42 6.78 -4.15
CA SER A 371 12.81 8.20 -4.15
C SER A 371 13.91 8.48 -5.18
N SER A 372 14.86 7.56 -5.36
CA SER A 372 15.98 7.71 -6.29
C SER A 372 15.54 7.70 -7.74
N LEU A 373 14.41 7.05 -8.07
CA LEU A 373 13.79 7.17 -9.39
C LEU A 373 13.36 8.61 -9.74
N LEU A 374 13.08 9.46 -8.75
CA LEU A 374 12.49 10.78 -8.97
C LEU A 374 13.44 11.93 -8.66
N LEU A 375 14.37 11.71 -7.76
CA LEU A 375 15.28 12.73 -7.27
C LEU A 375 16.68 12.49 -7.83
N GLU A 376 17.30 13.59 -8.26
CA GLU A 376 18.72 13.57 -8.58
C GLU A 376 19.48 13.76 -7.27
N GLU A 377 20.46 12.90 -7.02
CA GLU A 377 21.35 13.14 -5.90
C GLU A 377 22.25 14.32 -6.22
N SER A 378 22.09 15.40 -5.46
CA SER A 378 22.99 16.54 -5.49
C SER A 378 24.30 16.18 -4.78
N GLY A 379 25.19 15.44 -5.45
CA GLY A 379 26.55 15.17 -4.95
C GLY A 379 27.19 13.93 -5.55
N GLU A 380 28.51 13.78 -5.30
CA GLU A 380 29.27 12.54 -5.52
C GLU A 380 28.82 11.46 -4.52
N SER A 381 27.56 11.04 -4.60
CA SER A 381 27.13 9.90 -3.81
C SER A 381 27.90 8.67 -4.31
N THR A 382 28.40 7.88 -3.38
CA THR A 382 29.06 6.61 -3.68
C THR A 382 28.05 5.48 -3.94
N ASN A 383 26.75 5.76 -3.88
CA ASN A 383 25.74 4.72 -3.99
C ASN A 383 25.34 4.48 -5.44
N GLN A 384 25.98 3.49 -6.06
CA GLN A 384 25.71 3.03 -7.42
C GLN A 384 24.21 2.77 -7.67
N THR A 385 23.48 2.25 -6.67
CA THR A 385 22.02 2.04 -6.71
C THR A 385 21.27 3.30 -7.15
N ASN A 386 21.61 4.44 -6.55
CA ASN A 386 20.88 5.68 -6.74
C ASN A 386 21.20 6.31 -8.07
N GLN A 387 22.45 6.21 -8.51
CA GLN A 387 22.84 6.69 -9.83
C GLN A 387 22.10 5.92 -10.93
N ILE A 388 22.02 4.58 -10.80
CA ILE A 388 21.31 3.72 -11.76
C ILE A 388 19.81 4.06 -11.76
N LEU A 389 19.17 4.10 -10.59
CA LEU A 389 17.74 4.38 -10.49
C LEU A 389 17.38 5.80 -10.91
N SER A 390 18.19 6.79 -10.56
CA SER A 390 17.98 8.17 -10.99
C SER A 390 18.07 8.27 -12.51
N LEU A 391 19.11 7.68 -13.11
CA LEU A 391 19.24 7.62 -14.57
C LEU A 391 18.06 6.90 -15.23
N CYS A 392 17.59 5.78 -14.67
CA CYS A 392 16.38 5.09 -15.15
C CYS A 392 15.15 6.01 -15.12
N GLY A 393 14.97 6.77 -14.04
CA GLY A 393 13.92 7.78 -13.92
C GLY A 393 14.03 8.90 -14.96
N LYS A 394 15.26 9.36 -15.27
CA LYS A 394 15.49 10.35 -16.35
C LYS A 394 15.11 9.80 -17.72
N MET A 395 15.54 8.57 -18.03
CA MET A 395 15.25 7.90 -19.29
C MET A 395 13.75 7.68 -19.50
N MET A 396 13.03 7.34 -18.42
CA MET A 396 11.57 7.22 -18.42
C MET A 396 10.83 8.57 -18.30
N ARG A 397 11.55 9.68 -18.20
CA ARG A 397 11.05 11.06 -18.02
C ARG A 397 10.13 11.24 -16.80
N LEU A 398 10.33 10.45 -15.74
CA LEU A 398 9.45 10.45 -14.57
C LEU A 398 9.48 11.79 -13.84
N GLY A 399 8.37 12.52 -13.88
CA GLY A 399 8.21 13.77 -13.13
C GLY A 399 9.09 14.91 -13.65
N ARG A 400 9.33 14.93 -14.97
CA ARG A 400 9.96 16.04 -15.71
C ARG A 400 8.93 16.72 -16.61
N LEU A 401 8.74 18.04 -16.45
CA LEU A 401 7.76 18.75 -17.28
C LEU A 401 8.41 18.89 -18.64
N ALA A 402 7.62 18.87 -19.72
CA ALA A 402 8.13 19.09 -21.08
C ALA A 402 8.89 20.43 -21.26
N ARG A 403 8.81 21.34 -20.28
CA ARG A 403 9.53 22.62 -20.26
C ARG A 403 10.88 22.57 -19.55
N ASP A 404 11.18 21.52 -18.79
CA ASP A 404 12.29 21.54 -17.83
C ASP A 404 13.65 21.23 -18.46
N GLU A 405 13.78 20.60 -19.64
CA GLU A 405 15.12 20.33 -20.19
C GLU A 405 15.14 19.90 -21.66
N TYR A 406 16.32 20.08 -22.28
CA TYR A 406 16.68 19.58 -23.60
C TYR A 406 16.35 18.10 -23.72
N ASP A 407 15.78 17.71 -24.86
CA ASP A 407 15.46 16.31 -25.13
C ASP A 407 16.76 15.52 -25.28
N GLU A 408 17.33 15.07 -24.15
CA GLU A 408 18.42 14.10 -24.15
C GLU A 408 17.87 12.83 -24.78
N THR A 409 18.11 12.69 -26.08
CA THR A 409 17.85 11.45 -26.79
C THR A 409 18.87 10.44 -26.30
N PHE A 410 18.43 9.51 -25.46
CA PHE A 410 19.22 8.34 -25.10
C PHE A 410 19.35 7.44 -26.32
N ASP A 411 20.56 6.94 -26.57
CA ASP A 411 20.78 5.94 -27.60
C ASP A 411 20.25 4.57 -27.14
N ASP A 412 20.09 3.65 -28.10
CA ASP A 412 19.63 2.29 -27.80
C ASP A 412 20.59 1.56 -26.84
N GLY A 413 21.88 1.92 -26.88
CA GLY A 413 22.91 1.38 -25.99
C GLY A 413 22.69 1.74 -24.50
N ALA A 414 22.20 2.94 -24.21
CA ALA A 414 21.91 3.36 -22.84
C ALA A 414 20.86 2.46 -22.17
N TRP A 415 19.83 2.04 -22.91
CA TRP A 415 18.82 1.11 -22.38
C TRP A 415 19.41 -0.27 -22.11
N GLN A 416 20.35 -0.73 -22.93
CA GLN A 416 21.02 -2.01 -22.72
C GLN A 416 21.84 -2.01 -21.42
N ASP A 417 22.67 -0.98 -21.25
CA ASP A 417 23.51 -0.83 -20.06
C ASP A 417 22.65 -0.65 -18.81
N MET A 418 21.52 0.06 -18.93
CA MET A 418 20.55 0.19 -17.84
C MET A 418 19.99 -1.18 -17.40
N ALA A 419 19.57 -2.05 -18.33
CA ALA A 419 19.02 -3.36 -17.98
C ALA A 419 20.05 -4.21 -17.22
N ARG A 420 21.30 -4.21 -17.68
CA ARG A 420 22.41 -4.93 -17.03
C ARG A 420 22.71 -4.36 -15.64
N ASN A 421 22.73 -3.04 -15.51
CA ASN A 421 22.99 -2.35 -14.25
C ASN A 421 21.91 -2.64 -13.21
N ILE A 422 20.62 -2.62 -13.59
CA ILE A 422 19.52 -2.95 -12.67
C ILE A 422 19.58 -4.41 -12.24
N TYR A 423 19.90 -5.33 -13.16
CA TYR A 423 20.07 -6.74 -12.81
C TYR A 423 21.26 -6.99 -11.88
N GLN A 424 22.41 -6.37 -12.14
CA GLN A 424 23.56 -6.44 -11.22
C GLN A 424 23.23 -5.86 -9.85
N LEU A 425 22.46 -4.76 -9.83
CA LEU A 425 22.00 -4.15 -8.60
C LEU A 425 21.15 -5.12 -7.79
N GLU A 426 20.14 -5.74 -8.40
CA GLU A 426 19.28 -6.77 -7.80
C GLU A 426 20.12 -7.89 -7.13
N GLN A 427 21.13 -8.41 -7.84
CA GLN A 427 22.00 -9.47 -7.33
C GLN A 427 22.88 -9.03 -6.15
N SER A 428 23.40 -7.80 -6.21
CA SER A 428 24.37 -7.28 -5.22
C SER A 428 23.76 -6.99 -3.85
N THR A 429 22.45 -6.80 -3.81
CA THR A 429 21.76 -6.23 -2.63
C THR A 429 21.05 -7.31 -1.78
N GLY A 430 21.19 -8.60 -2.16
CA GLY A 430 21.24 -9.77 -1.26
C GLY A 430 20.02 -10.16 -0.43
N ALA A 431 19.02 -9.29 -0.26
CA ALA A 431 17.83 -9.55 0.57
C ALA A 431 16.69 -8.57 0.25
N TRP A 432 16.18 -8.57 -0.99
CA TRP A 432 14.98 -7.81 -1.32
C TRP A 432 13.78 -8.54 -0.76
N ASP A 433 12.89 -7.81 -0.10
CA ASP A 433 11.54 -8.32 0.13
C ASP A 433 10.82 -8.55 -1.22
N LEU A 434 9.68 -9.25 -1.16
CA LEU A 434 8.92 -9.61 -2.36
C LEU A 434 8.49 -8.39 -3.19
N ASP A 435 8.23 -7.25 -2.55
CA ASP A 435 7.81 -6.02 -3.21
C ASP A 435 8.97 -5.37 -3.97
N THR A 436 10.13 -5.31 -3.32
CA THR A 436 11.33 -4.70 -3.86
C THR A 436 11.89 -5.53 -5.02
N ARG A 437 11.83 -6.87 -4.93
CA ARG A 437 12.13 -7.74 -6.06
C ARG A 437 11.15 -7.51 -7.22
N ALA A 438 9.85 -7.52 -6.95
CA ALA A 438 8.84 -7.31 -7.99
C ALA A 438 8.98 -5.94 -8.67
N PHE A 439 9.45 -4.92 -7.96
CA PHE A 439 9.79 -3.61 -8.50
C PHE A 439 10.91 -3.69 -9.55
N PHE A 440 12.04 -4.33 -9.23
CA PHE A 440 13.15 -4.47 -10.17
C PHE A 440 12.82 -5.37 -11.34
N GLU A 441 12.13 -6.49 -11.12
CA GLU A 441 11.72 -7.38 -12.21
C GLU A 441 10.91 -6.62 -13.27
N ARG A 442 10.00 -5.72 -12.84
CA ARG A 442 9.22 -4.86 -13.76
C ARG A 442 10.13 -3.87 -14.50
N LEU A 443 11.04 -3.22 -13.79
CA LEU A 443 11.98 -2.27 -14.40
C LEU A 443 12.90 -2.95 -15.43
N ILE A 444 13.51 -4.09 -15.09
CA ILE A 444 14.37 -4.86 -15.99
C ILE A 444 13.61 -5.23 -17.27
N CYS A 445 12.40 -5.77 -17.14
CA CYS A 445 11.59 -6.14 -18.31
C CYS A 445 11.21 -4.93 -19.16
N HIS A 446 10.83 -3.81 -18.53
CA HIS A 446 10.48 -2.59 -19.25
C HIS A 446 11.68 -2.04 -20.03
N VAL A 447 12.82 -1.86 -19.36
CA VAL A 447 14.06 -1.36 -19.94
C VAL A 447 14.55 -2.28 -21.06
N ALA A 448 14.50 -3.60 -20.88
CA ALA A 448 14.85 -4.57 -21.92
C ALA A 448 13.89 -4.55 -23.14
N CYS A 449 12.60 -4.25 -22.94
CA CYS A 449 11.67 -4.10 -24.05
C CYS A 449 11.88 -2.78 -24.81
N MET A 450 12.48 -1.76 -24.18
CA MET A 450 12.80 -0.47 -24.78
C MET A 450 14.14 -0.48 -25.53
N SER A 451 15.10 -1.33 -25.15
CA SER A 451 16.41 -1.45 -25.83
C SER A 451 16.34 -2.14 -27.20
N ASP A 452 15.27 -2.93 -27.46
CA ASP A 452 15.13 -3.81 -28.63
C ASP A 452 16.35 -4.74 -28.88
N ASP A 453 17.14 -4.98 -27.84
CA ASP A 453 18.36 -5.78 -27.91
C ASP A 453 18.11 -7.23 -27.47
N TYR A 454 18.52 -8.17 -28.32
CA TYR A 454 18.24 -9.59 -28.12
C TYR A 454 18.78 -10.13 -26.79
N ASP A 455 19.98 -9.73 -26.38
CA ASP A 455 20.61 -10.23 -25.15
C ASP A 455 19.88 -9.72 -23.91
N THR A 456 19.48 -8.44 -23.89
CA THR A 456 18.68 -7.88 -22.79
C THR A 456 17.25 -8.42 -22.73
N ILE A 457 16.62 -8.70 -23.87
CA ILE A 457 15.31 -9.36 -23.89
C ILE A 457 15.44 -10.82 -23.39
N CYS A 458 16.53 -11.53 -23.71
CA CYS A 458 16.82 -12.84 -23.12
C CYS A 458 17.00 -12.79 -21.60
N LEU A 459 17.66 -11.73 -21.09
CA LEU A 459 17.76 -11.49 -19.65
C LEU A 459 16.37 -11.29 -19.03
N ALA A 460 15.52 -10.44 -19.62
CA ALA A 460 14.15 -10.24 -19.16
C ALA A 460 13.32 -11.53 -19.17
N ARG A 461 13.53 -12.40 -20.17
CA ARG A 461 12.90 -13.74 -20.24
C ARG A 461 13.33 -14.61 -19.07
N ALA A 462 14.62 -14.63 -18.74
CA ALA A 462 15.15 -15.39 -17.61
C ALA A 462 14.55 -14.91 -16.28
N VAL A 463 14.54 -13.59 -16.06
CA VAL A 463 13.92 -12.97 -14.89
C VAL A 463 12.44 -13.35 -14.78
N CYS A 464 11.66 -13.19 -15.85
CA CYS A 464 10.24 -13.59 -15.84
C CYS A 464 10.04 -15.09 -15.57
N SER A 465 10.88 -15.96 -16.14
CA SER A 465 10.81 -17.41 -15.90
C SER A 465 11.05 -17.76 -14.43
N GLU A 466 11.99 -17.07 -13.78
CA GLU A 466 12.22 -17.21 -12.34
C GLU A 466 11.01 -16.70 -11.54
N SER A 467 10.47 -15.53 -11.91
CA SER A 467 9.28 -14.96 -11.27
C SER A 467 8.05 -15.89 -11.38
N ILE A 468 7.86 -16.55 -12.53
CA ILE A 468 6.77 -17.55 -12.72
C ILE A 468 6.98 -18.75 -11.80
N THR A 469 8.22 -19.18 -11.61
CA THR A 469 8.53 -20.30 -10.70
C THR A 469 8.19 -19.95 -9.25
N LEU A 470 8.38 -18.69 -8.86
CA LEU A 470 8.05 -18.20 -7.52
C LEU A 470 6.56 -17.88 -7.33
N ARG A 471 5.89 -17.37 -8.38
CA ARG A 471 4.51 -16.87 -8.35
C ARG A 471 3.75 -17.25 -9.61
N SER A 472 3.54 -18.55 -9.81
CA SER A 472 2.89 -19.09 -11.01
C SER A 472 1.45 -18.66 -11.19
N ASN A 473 0.81 -18.13 -10.16
CA ASN A 473 -0.58 -17.67 -10.19
C ASN A 473 -0.72 -16.16 -10.46
N SER A 474 0.38 -15.42 -10.63
CA SER A 474 0.31 -13.97 -10.86
C SER A 474 0.01 -13.67 -12.34
N PRO A 475 -1.18 -13.14 -12.69
CA PRO A 475 -1.52 -12.82 -14.07
C PRO A 475 -0.57 -11.78 -14.68
N GLU A 476 -0.15 -10.78 -13.90
CA GLU A 476 0.80 -9.76 -14.37
C GLU A 476 2.13 -10.36 -14.84
N ILE A 477 2.67 -11.33 -14.11
CA ILE A 477 3.96 -11.95 -14.48
C ILE A 477 3.80 -12.69 -15.82
N TRP A 478 2.69 -13.40 -16.02
CA TRP A 478 2.38 -14.07 -17.27
C TRP A 478 2.17 -13.09 -18.43
N TRP A 479 1.48 -11.98 -18.19
CA TRP A 479 1.28 -10.93 -19.19
C TRP A 479 2.64 -10.34 -19.63
N ARG A 480 3.49 -9.97 -18.66
CA ARG A 480 4.83 -9.44 -18.91
C ARG A 480 5.71 -10.45 -19.64
N TYR A 481 5.62 -11.73 -19.27
CA TYR A 481 6.32 -12.80 -19.97
C TYR A 481 5.86 -12.93 -21.42
N GLY A 482 4.55 -12.79 -21.67
CA GLY A 482 4.00 -12.74 -23.02
C GLY A 482 4.56 -11.59 -23.86
N VAL A 483 4.71 -10.39 -23.30
CA VAL A 483 5.33 -9.24 -23.98
C VAL A 483 6.79 -9.53 -24.34
N VAL A 484 7.56 -10.10 -23.40
CA VAL A 484 8.97 -10.46 -23.63
C VAL A 484 9.11 -11.54 -24.70
N LEU A 485 8.25 -12.57 -24.71
CA LEU A 485 8.26 -13.63 -25.72
C LEU A 485 7.89 -13.11 -27.11
N ASP A 486 6.94 -12.18 -27.19
CA ASP A 486 6.55 -11.54 -28.46
C ASP A 486 7.72 -10.76 -29.06
N LYS A 487 8.46 -10.02 -28.21
CA LYS A 487 9.69 -9.31 -28.58
C LYS A 487 10.81 -10.25 -29.04
N LEU A 488 10.87 -11.50 -28.56
CA LEU A 488 11.79 -12.52 -29.04
C LEU A 488 11.33 -13.21 -30.34
N GLY A 489 10.14 -12.89 -30.84
CA GLY A 489 9.55 -13.53 -32.02
C GLY A 489 8.87 -14.88 -31.75
N ASP A 490 8.69 -15.27 -30.49
CA ASP A 490 7.98 -16.49 -30.10
C ASP A 490 6.49 -16.18 -29.86
N HIS A 491 5.78 -15.89 -30.95
CA HIS A 491 4.38 -15.46 -30.90
C HIS A 491 3.43 -16.52 -30.30
N GLU A 492 3.72 -17.80 -30.51
CA GLU A 492 2.89 -18.89 -29.96
C GLU A 492 3.03 -18.98 -28.44
N ALA A 493 4.26 -18.97 -27.92
CA ALA A 493 4.47 -18.95 -26.48
C ALA A 493 3.94 -17.64 -25.85
N ALA A 494 4.07 -16.52 -26.56
CA ALA A 494 3.54 -15.23 -26.12
C ALA A 494 2.01 -15.27 -25.96
N GLU A 495 1.28 -15.87 -26.91
CA GLU A 495 -0.17 -16.00 -26.84
C GLU A 495 -0.60 -16.99 -25.75
N ASN A 496 0.14 -18.08 -25.55
CA ASN A 496 -0.09 -19.01 -24.45
C ASN A 496 0.10 -18.33 -23.07
N ALA A 497 1.14 -17.50 -22.93
CA ALA A 497 1.38 -16.72 -21.72
C ALA A 497 0.26 -15.70 -21.48
N ARG A 498 -0.20 -14.98 -22.52
CA ARG A 498 -1.34 -14.06 -22.43
C ARG A 498 -2.65 -14.78 -22.07
N SER A 499 -2.92 -15.93 -22.68
CA SER A 499 -4.09 -16.76 -22.35
C SER A 499 -4.06 -17.22 -20.89
N THR A 500 -2.87 -17.59 -20.39
CA THR A 500 -2.65 -17.93 -18.97
C THR A 500 -2.90 -16.72 -18.06
N SER A 501 -2.38 -15.54 -18.41
CA SER A 501 -2.67 -14.28 -17.72
C SER A 501 -4.17 -14.02 -17.61
N ILE A 502 -4.89 -14.09 -18.73
CA ILE A 502 -6.34 -13.88 -18.77
C ILE A 502 -7.08 -14.92 -17.90
N SER A 503 -6.68 -16.18 -17.98
CA SER A 503 -7.28 -17.26 -17.19
C SER A 503 -7.11 -17.03 -15.69
N LEU A 504 -5.93 -16.57 -15.26
CA LEU A 504 -5.64 -16.27 -13.85
C LEU A 504 -6.34 -14.98 -13.40
N GLY A 505 -6.32 -13.93 -14.23
CA GLY A 505 -6.90 -12.62 -13.91
C GLY A 505 -8.43 -12.58 -13.91
N ARG A 506 -9.09 -13.46 -14.69
CA ARG A 506 -10.56 -13.60 -14.67
C ARG A 506 -11.07 -14.32 -13.41
N GLY A 507 -10.22 -15.10 -12.75
CA GLY A 507 -10.61 -15.98 -11.65
C GLY A 507 -11.54 -17.12 -12.10
N GLU A 508 -11.84 -18.06 -11.19
CA GLU A 508 -12.73 -19.20 -11.47
C GLU A 508 -14.18 -18.79 -11.80
N GLY A 509 -14.57 -17.55 -11.49
CA GLY A 509 -15.92 -17.01 -11.73
C GLY A 509 -16.21 -16.53 -13.17
N GLY A 510 -15.20 -16.42 -14.05
CA GLY A 510 -15.34 -15.79 -15.36
C GLY A 510 -16.00 -16.63 -16.48
N LYS A 511 -16.48 -17.86 -16.19
CA LYS A 511 -17.07 -18.77 -17.19
C LYS A 511 -18.60 -18.60 -17.39
N PHE A 512 -19.23 -17.65 -16.72
CA PHE A 512 -20.65 -17.34 -16.90
C PHE A 512 -20.80 -15.94 -17.53
N GLY A 513 -20.61 -15.86 -18.84
CA GLY A 513 -20.84 -14.66 -19.65
C GLY A 513 -21.24 -15.04 -21.05
#